data_AF-A0A1B7VFW9-F1
#
_entry.id   AF-A0A1B7VFW9-F1
#
_cell.length_a   1.000
_cell.length_b   1.000
_cell.length_c   1.000
_cell.angle_alpha   90.00
_cell.angle_beta   90.00
_cell.angle_gamma   90.00
#
_symmetry.space_group_name_H-M   'P 1'
#
loop_
_entity.id
_entity.type
_entity.pdbx_description
1 polymer ?
#
loop_
_entity_poly.entity_id
_entity_poly.type
_entity_poly.pdbx_seq_one_letter_code
_entity_poly.pdbx_strand_id
1 'polypeptide(L)'
;MKAALILLAVVLLGAGLFIVDRSLSQQALAVAVDGKYKVAAEGWAIVTAAWPLALLAFVLVAAVTVPVLYVMASKVVHAREDEISAIYKQKTAALDAEAKKRNDDFKAKLANLAEREAKLARDIEELKQVKVKMTTYVQDVNEKANDAERRRVNAAAAAERRRRKLEKLQITPQQNAT
;
A
#
# COMPACT_ATOMS: atom_id res chain seq x y z
N MET A 1 32.37 -3.74 21.55
CA MET A 1 33.28 -3.29 20.47
C MET A 1 34.25 -2.18 20.91
N LYS A 2 33.78 -1.11 21.56
CA LYS A 2 34.66 0.00 22.03
C LYS A 2 35.76 -0.43 23.02
N ALA A 3 35.46 -1.30 23.98
CA ALA A 3 36.44 -1.79 24.96
C ALA A 3 37.58 -2.62 24.35
N ALA A 4 37.31 -3.40 23.31
CA ALA A 4 38.33 -4.19 22.60
C ALA A 4 39.30 -3.29 21.80
N LEU A 5 38.78 -2.20 21.21
CA LEU A 5 39.60 -1.19 20.53
C LEU A 5 40.50 -0.44 21.52
N ILE A 6 39.99 -0.11 22.71
CA ILE A 6 40.78 0.55 23.75
C ILE A 6 41.90 -0.38 24.24
N LEU A 7 41.62 -1.67 24.49
CA LEU A 7 42.64 -2.64 24.88
C LEU A 7 43.69 -2.83 23.79
N LEU A 8 43.30 -2.92 22.52
CA LEU A 8 44.23 -3.01 21.40
C LEU A 8 45.15 -1.77 21.33
N ALA A 9 44.60 -0.57 21.52
CA ALA A 9 45.38 0.65 21.54
C ALA A 9 46.39 0.68 22.69
N VAL A 10 45.99 0.23 23.89
CA VAL A 10 46.89 0.13 25.06
C VAL A 10 48.01 -0.87 24.82
N VAL A 11 47.72 -2.03 24.22
CA VAL A 11 48.73 -3.05 23.89
C VAL A 11 49.72 -2.52 22.84
N LEU A 12 49.23 -1.83 21.81
CA LEU A 12 50.10 -1.23 20.78
C LEU A 12 50.99 -0.12 21.34
N LEU A 13 50.45 0.72 22.23
CA LEU A 13 51.23 1.75 22.93
C LEU A 13 52.30 1.13 23.83
N GLY A 14 51.97 0.09 24.58
CA GLY A 14 52.92 -0.64 25.42
C GLY A 14 54.04 -1.30 24.62
N ALA A 15 53.70 -1.96 23.50
CA ALA A 15 54.68 -2.56 22.60
C ALA A 15 55.59 -1.50 21.95
N GLY A 16 55.02 -0.36 21.54
CA GLY A 16 55.79 0.77 21.01
C GLY A 16 56.77 1.33 22.03
N LEU A 17 56.33 1.57 23.26
CA LEU A 17 57.19 2.07 24.35
C LEU A 17 58.31 1.08 24.69
N PHE A 18 58.03 -0.22 24.72
CA PHE A 18 59.02 -1.25 24.99
C PHE A 18 60.11 -1.34 23.91
N ILE A 19 59.73 -1.25 22.63
CA ILE A 19 60.69 -1.26 21.51
C ILE A 19 61.56 0.00 21.55
N VAL A 20 60.97 1.15 21.87
CA VAL A 20 61.67 2.44 21.96
C VAL A 20 62.67 2.45 23.11
N ASP A 21 62.28 1.97 24.31
CA ASP A 21 63.16 1.86 25.48
C ASP A 21 64.39 0.98 25.20
N ARG A 22 64.18 -0.18 24.58
CA ARG A 22 65.27 -1.09 24.21
C ARG A 22 66.18 -0.52 23.13
N SER A 23 65.65 0.28 22.21
CA SER A 23 66.43 0.86 21.11
C SER A 23 67.23 2.09 21.56
N LEU A 24 66.67 2.92 22.43
CA LEU A 24 67.30 4.16 22.92
C LEU A 24 68.47 3.90 23.87
N SER A 25 68.39 2.84 24.68
CA SER A 25 69.48 2.46 25.59
C SER A 25 70.78 2.07 24.87
N GLN A 26 70.74 1.84 23.56
CA GLN A 26 71.90 1.50 22.72
C GLN A 26 72.34 2.65 21.80
N GLN A 27 71.65 3.79 21.85
CA GLN A 27 71.90 4.92 20.95
C GLN A 27 72.40 6.13 21.74
N ALA A 28 73.35 6.84 21.17
CA ALA A 28 73.87 8.11 21.66
C ALA A 28 73.73 9.15 20.55
N LEU A 29 73.15 10.30 20.86
CA LEU A 29 73.03 11.40 19.91
C LEU A 29 74.36 12.17 19.89
N ALA A 30 75.13 12.03 18.82
CA ALA A 30 76.33 12.84 18.60
C ALA A 30 75.99 14.13 17.86
N VAL A 31 76.41 15.27 18.40
CA VAL A 31 76.26 16.58 17.76
C VAL A 31 77.65 17.14 17.46
N ALA A 32 77.83 17.64 16.24
CA ALA A 32 79.06 18.30 15.84
C ALA A 32 79.08 19.73 16.39
N VAL A 33 80.01 20.02 17.31
CA VAL A 33 80.23 21.36 17.86
C VAL A 33 81.71 21.69 17.68
N ASP A 34 82.01 22.81 17.01
CA ASP A 34 83.37 23.27 16.71
C ASP A 34 84.24 22.21 16.01
N GLY A 35 83.68 21.51 15.03
CA GLY A 35 84.39 20.49 14.25
C GLY A 35 84.69 19.19 15.00
N LYS A 36 84.20 19.02 16.23
CA LYS A 36 84.33 17.79 17.02
C LYS A 36 82.95 17.21 17.34
N TYR A 37 82.79 15.91 17.15
CA TYR A 37 81.57 15.21 17.58
C TYR A 37 81.60 15.04 19.10
N LYS A 38 80.61 15.60 19.78
CA LYS A 38 80.39 15.39 21.21
C LYS A 38 79.08 14.66 21.40
N VAL A 39 79.04 13.74 22.35
CA VAL A 39 77.80 13.08 22.77
C VAL A 39 76.95 14.14 23.49
N ALA A 40 75.79 14.44 22.93
CA ALA A 40 74.88 15.47 23.43
C ALA A 40 73.78 14.89 24.32
N ALA A 41 73.39 13.64 24.10
CA ALA A 41 72.39 12.94 24.90
C ALA A 41 72.51 11.40 24.74
N GLU A 42 72.21 10.67 25.80
CA GLU A 42 72.17 9.20 25.84
C GLU A 42 70.81 8.72 26.39
N GLY A 43 70.34 7.56 25.92
CA GLY A 43 69.11 6.95 26.42
C GLY A 43 67.87 7.84 26.28
N TRP A 44 67.08 7.96 27.35
CA TRP A 44 65.82 8.72 27.35
C TRP A 44 65.99 10.22 27.10
N ALA A 45 67.19 10.78 27.31
CA ALA A 45 67.48 12.18 26.99
C ALA A 45 67.47 12.46 25.48
N ILE A 46 67.60 11.43 24.64
CA ILE A 46 67.47 11.57 23.18
C ILE A 46 66.02 11.86 22.80
N VAL A 47 65.04 11.28 23.52
CA VAL A 47 63.61 11.52 23.26
C VAL A 47 63.25 12.97 23.56
N THR A 48 63.75 13.51 24.66
CA THR A 48 63.51 14.92 25.03
C THR A 48 64.28 15.90 24.16
N ALA A 49 65.37 15.50 23.51
CA ALA A 49 66.07 16.33 22.54
C ALA A 49 65.45 16.22 21.12
N ALA A 50 64.94 15.05 20.75
CA ALA A 50 64.46 14.75 19.40
C ALA A 50 62.93 14.77 19.23
N TRP A 51 62.16 15.12 20.28
CA TRP A 51 60.69 15.22 20.19
C TRP A 51 60.18 16.11 19.02
N PRO A 52 60.84 17.20 18.60
CA PRO A 52 60.35 17.99 17.47
C PRO A 52 60.46 17.23 16.15
N LEU A 53 61.49 16.40 15.99
CA LEU A 53 61.66 15.53 14.83
C LEU A 53 60.61 14.41 14.81
N ALA A 54 60.28 13.86 15.97
CA ALA A 54 59.22 12.87 16.09
C ALA A 54 57.84 13.46 15.73
N LEU A 55 57.56 14.70 16.14
CA LEU A 55 56.34 15.41 15.73
C LEU A 55 56.31 15.69 14.22
N LEU A 56 57.44 16.13 13.63
CA LEU A 56 57.53 16.30 12.18
C LEU A 56 57.28 15.00 11.43
N ALA A 57 57.88 13.90 11.87
CA ALA A 57 57.65 12.59 11.28
C ALA A 57 56.17 12.16 11.41
N PHE A 58 55.55 12.39 12.57
CA PHE A 58 54.13 12.09 12.78
C PHE A 58 53.23 12.91 11.85
N VAL A 59 53.49 14.21 11.71
CA VAL A 59 52.73 15.09 10.81
C VAL A 59 52.90 14.64 9.35
N LEU A 60 54.11 14.28 8.93
CA LEU A 60 54.36 13.78 7.57
C LEU A 60 53.62 12.45 7.31
N VAL A 61 53.65 11.53 8.26
CA VAL A 61 52.91 10.26 8.15
C VAL A 61 51.41 10.52 8.09
N ALA A 62 50.89 11.37 8.99
CA ALA A 62 49.47 11.73 9.04
C ALA A 62 49.00 12.44 7.76
N ALA A 63 49.84 13.30 7.17
CA ALA A 63 49.57 13.99 5.92
C ALA A 63 49.36 13.03 4.75
N VAL A 64 49.95 11.83 4.79
CA VAL A 64 49.77 10.80 3.76
C VAL A 64 48.66 9.80 4.14
N THR A 65 48.59 9.36 5.39
CA THR A 65 47.60 8.34 5.80
C THR A 65 46.17 8.88 5.86
N VAL A 66 45.96 10.11 6.32
CA VAL A 66 44.60 10.67 6.47
C VAL A 66 43.87 10.80 5.12
N PRO A 67 44.47 11.35 4.04
CA PRO A 67 43.81 11.41 2.73
C PRO A 67 43.49 10.03 2.16
N VAL A 68 44.39 9.06 2.31
CA VAL A 68 44.18 7.68 1.80
C VAL A 68 43.00 7.01 2.51
N LEU A 69 42.93 7.14 3.83
CA LEU A 69 41.81 6.60 4.61
C LEU A 69 40.49 7.30 4.26
N TYR A 70 40.52 8.61 4.03
CA TYR A 70 39.33 9.37 3.61
C TYR A 70 38.79 8.89 2.26
N VAL A 71 39.65 8.68 1.27
CA VAL A 71 39.25 8.16 -0.05
C VAL A 71 38.66 6.74 0.07
N MET A 72 39.26 5.86 0.88
CA MET A 72 38.68 4.52 1.08
C MET A 72 37.32 4.58 1.80
N ALA A 73 37.19 5.42 2.82
CA ALA A 73 35.94 5.57 3.57
C ALA A 73 34.81 6.13 2.68
N SER A 74 35.09 7.17 1.88
CA SER A 74 34.10 7.78 0.98
C SER A 74 33.55 6.77 -0.05
N LYS A 75 34.40 5.92 -0.63
CA LYS A 75 33.95 4.86 -1.56
C LYS A 75 32.98 3.88 -0.91
N VAL A 76 33.22 3.50 0.35
CA VAL A 76 32.34 2.59 1.09
C VAL A 76 31.01 3.26 1.44
N VAL A 77 31.03 4.56 1.77
CA VAL A 77 29.82 5.33 2.07
C VAL A 77 28.96 5.49 0.81
N HIS A 78 29.54 5.87 -0.32
CA HIS A 78 28.80 6.04 -1.57
C HIS A 78 28.20 4.72 -2.09
N ALA A 79 28.93 3.60 -1.96
CA ALA A 79 28.39 2.29 -2.32
C ALA A 79 27.12 1.93 -1.52
N ARG A 80 27.06 2.32 -0.23
CA ARG A 80 25.87 2.11 0.61
C ARG A 80 24.74 3.05 0.24
N GLU A 81 25.02 4.30 -0.11
CA GLU A 81 24.01 5.27 -0.54
C GLU A 81 23.32 4.83 -1.83
N ASP A 82 24.08 4.27 -2.78
CA ASP A 82 23.55 3.76 -4.04
C ASP A 82 22.59 2.58 -3.82
N GLU A 83 22.98 1.60 -2.99
CA GLU A 83 22.12 0.46 -2.62
C GLU A 83 20.82 0.91 -1.94
N ILE A 84 20.91 1.86 -1.00
CA ILE A 84 19.76 2.42 -0.31
C ILE A 84 18.84 3.14 -1.31
N SER A 85 19.40 3.94 -2.21
CA SER A 85 18.62 4.67 -3.22
C SER A 85 17.89 3.74 -4.18
N ALA A 86 18.50 2.62 -4.56
CA ALA A 86 17.90 1.60 -5.41
C ALA A 86 16.70 0.94 -4.71
N ILE A 87 16.83 0.62 -3.42
CA ILE A 87 15.73 0.08 -2.61
C ILE A 87 14.58 1.10 -2.52
N TYR A 88 14.86 2.38 -2.29
CA TYR A 88 13.82 3.42 -2.27
C TYR A 88 13.10 3.57 -3.61
N LYS A 89 13.83 3.54 -4.73
CA LYS A 89 13.23 3.58 -6.08
C LYS A 89 12.35 2.36 -6.35
N GLN A 90 12.78 1.18 -5.93
CA GLN A 90 11.97 -0.03 -6.09
C GLN A 90 10.70 0.04 -5.24
N LYS A 91 10.80 0.54 -4.00
CA LYS A 91 9.66 0.65 -3.09
C LYS A 91 8.64 1.68 -3.56
N THR A 92 9.10 2.82 -4.08
CA THR A 92 8.23 3.86 -4.66
C THR A 92 7.55 3.37 -5.94
N ALA A 93 8.29 2.72 -6.84
CA ALA A 93 7.69 2.12 -8.05
C ALA A 93 6.62 1.05 -7.73
N ALA A 94 6.84 0.24 -6.69
CA ALA A 94 5.86 -0.74 -6.24
C ALA A 94 4.59 -0.06 -5.67
N LEU A 95 4.75 0.98 -4.85
CA LEU A 95 3.64 1.76 -4.31
C LEU A 95 2.83 2.46 -5.42
N ASP A 96 3.50 3.02 -6.42
CA ASP A 96 2.84 3.66 -7.57
C ASP A 96 2.08 2.63 -8.44
N ALA A 97 2.65 1.43 -8.62
CA ALA A 97 1.98 0.35 -9.32
C ALA A 97 0.73 -0.15 -8.56
N GLU A 98 0.80 -0.25 -7.23
CA GLU A 98 -0.36 -0.58 -6.40
C GLU A 98 -1.42 0.51 -6.44
N ALA A 99 -1.03 1.78 -6.39
CA ALA A 99 -1.96 2.91 -6.49
C ALA A 99 -2.69 2.92 -7.84
N LYS A 100 -1.97 2.65 -8.94
CA LYS A 100 -2.58 2.48 -10.27
C LYS A 100 -3.57 1.33 -10.31
N LYS A 101 -3.19 0.15 -9.82
CA LYS A 101 -4.10 -1.01 -9.75
C LYS A 101 -5.37 -0.71 -8.96
N ARG A 102 -5.25 -0.06 -7.80
CA ARG A 102 -6.43 0.35 -7.00
C ARG A 102 -7.33 1.31 -7.74
N ASN A 103 -6.76 2.26 -8.49
CA ASN A 103 -7.52 3.22 -9.29
C ASN A 103 -8.24 2.53 -10.46
N ASP A 104 -7.56 1.61 -11.15
CA ASP A 104 -8.15 0.84 -12.24
C ASP A 104 -9.26 -0.10 -11.73
N ASP A 105 -9.06 -0.77 -10.60
CA ASP A 105 -10.10 -1.57 -9.93
C ASP A 105 -11.30 -0.71 -9.51
N PHE A 106 -11.05 0.51 -9.02
CA PHE A 106 -12.12 1.43 -8.64
C PHE A 106 -12.93 1.88 -9.86
N LYS A 107 -12.26 2.23 -10.97
CA LYS A 107 -12.92 2.54 -12.24
C LYS A 107 -13.73 1.36 -12.78
N ALA A 108 -13.18 0.15 -12.73
CA ALA A 108 -13.88 -1.05 -13.16
C ALA A 108 -15.13 -1.33 -12.29
N LYS A 109 -15.04 -1.10 -10.98
CA LYS A 109 -16.21 -1.19 -10.08
C LYS A 109 -17.27 -0.15 -10.42
N LEU A 110 -16.88 1.09 -10.69
CA LEU A 110 -17.81 2.15 -11.09
C LEU A 110 -18.52 1.81 -12.41
N ALA A 111 -17.79 1.31 -13.41
CA ALA A 111 -18.38 0.88 -14.68
C ALA A 111 -19.41 -0.25 -14.50
N ASN A 112 -19.08 -1.26 -13.69
CA ASN A 112 -20.01 -2.35 -13.36
C ASN A 112 -21.25 -1.87 -12.61
N LEU A 113 -21.11 -0.89 -11.70
CA LEU A 113 -22.24 -0.30 -10.99
C LEU A 113 -23.16 0.47 -11.97
N ALA A 114 -22.59 1.28 -12.85
CA ALA A 114 -23.35 2.00 -13.86
C ALA A 114 -24.10 1.05 -14.81
N GLU A 115 -23.49 -0.06 -15.21
CA GLU A 115 -24.16 -1.08 -16.03
C GLU A 115 -25.31 -1.76 -15.28
N ARG A 116 -25.11 -2.08 -13.99
CA ARG A 116 -26.17 -2.62 -13.13
C ARG A 116 -27.34 -1.66 -12.97
N GLU A 117 -27.07 -0.37 -12.76
CA GLU A 117 -28.11 0.65 -12.68
C GLU A 117 -28.89 0.78 -13.99
N ALA A 118 -28.20 0.79 -15.13
CA ALA A 118 -28.83 0.83 -16.45
C ALA A 118 -29.67 -0.44 -16.74
N LYS A 119 -29.25 -1.60 -16.21
CA LYS A 119 -30.05 -2.83 -16.28
C LYS A 119 -31.29 -2.74 -15.39
N LEU A 120 -31.14 -2.30 -14.14
CA LEU A 120 -32.26 -2.11 -13.22
C LEU A 120 -33.29 -1.11 -13.76
N ALA A 121 -32.84 -0.02 -14.38
CA ALA A 121 -33.74 0.94 -15.01
C ALA A 121 -34.57 0.33 -16.13
N ARG A 122 -33.96 -0.54 -16.96
CA ARG A 122 -34.66 -1.30 -18.01
C ARG A 122 -35.65 -2.30 -17.42
N ASP A 123 -35.24 -3.05 -16.42
CA ASP A 123 -36.09 -4.04 -15.74
C ASP A 123 -37.30 -3.35 -15.07
N ILE A 124 -37.12 -2.18 -14.47
CA ILE A 124 -38.22 -1.38 -13.89
C ILE A 124 -39.21 -0.93 -14.98
N GLU A 125 -38.71 -0.50 -16.14
CA GLU A 125 -39.58 -0.06 -17.24
C GLU A 125 -40.37 -1.24 -17.83
N GLU A 126 -39.74 -2.39 -17.99
CA GLU A 126 -40.41 -3.63 -18.40
C GLU A 126 -41.49 -4.04 -17.39
N LEU A 127 -41.18 -4.01 -16.09
CA LEU A 127 -42.15 -4.30 -15.03
C LEU A 127 -43.33 -3.33 -15.03
N LYS A 128 -43.12 -2.05 -15.33
CA LYS A 128 -44.23 -1.09 -15.48
C LYS A 128 -45.12 -1.47 -16.67
N GLN A 129 -44.54 -1.82 -17.82
CA GLN A 129 -45.31 -2.25 -18.98
C GLN A 129 -46.11 -3.53 -18.70
N VAL A 130 -45.48 -4.51 -18.04
CA VAL A 130 -46.16 -5.74 -17.61
C VAL A 130 -47.30 -5.43 -16.64
N LYS A 131 -47.06 -4.56 -15.66
CA LYS A 131 -48.10 -4.13 -14.71
C LYS A 131 -49.29 -3.50 -15.46
N VAL A 132 -49.04 -2.58 -16.39
CA VAL A 132 -50.11 -1.96 -17.19
C VAL A 132 -50.90 -3.02 -17.97
N LYS A 133 -50.22 -3.91 -18.70
CA LYS A 133 -50.87 -5.00 -19.45
C LYS A 133 -51.72 -5.90 -18.54
N MET A 134 -51.20 -6.27 -17.37
CA MET A 134 -51.92 -7.12 -16.43
C MET A 134 -53.13 -6.41 -15.84
N THR A 135 -53.02 -5.11 -15.56
CA THR A 135 -54.13 -4.31 -15.03
C THR A 135 -55.25 -4.20 -16.07
N THR A 136 -54.90 -3.94 -17.34
CA THR A 136 -55.87 -3.92 -18.45
C THR A 136 -56.51 -5.27 -18.66
N TYR A 137 -55.75 -6.37 -18.61
CA TYR A 137 -56.28 -7.73 -18.72
C TYR A 137 -57.28 -8.05 -17.61
N VAL A 138 -56.95 -7.73 -16.36
CA VAL A 138 -57.87 -7.92 -15.22
C VAL A 138 -59.14 -7.10 -15.40
N GLN A 139 -59.03 -5.87 -15.89
CA GLN A 139 -60.19 -5.02 -16.15
C GLN A 139 -61.10 -5.60 -17.25
N ASP A 140 -60.55 -6.04 -18.37
CA ASP A 140 -61.29 -6.69 -19.46
C ASP A 140 -61.98 -7.99 -19.00
N VAL A 141 -61.28 -8.82 -18.23
CA VAL A 141 -61.86 -10.04 -17.65
C VAL A 141 -63.01 -9.70 -16.69
N ASN A 142 -62.86 -8.65 -15.87
CA ASN A 142 -63.89 -8.24 -14.92
C ASN A 142 -65.12 -7.65 -15.64
N GLU A 143 -64.93 -6.89 -16.72
CA GLU A 143 -66.02 -6.39 -17.57
C GLU A 143 -66.78 -7.55 -18.22
N LYS A 144 -66.07 -8.53 -18.80
CA LYS A 144 -66.67 -9.75 -19.37
C LYS A 144 -67.45 -10.56 -18.33
N ALA A 145 -66.90 -10.69 -17.11
CA ALA A 145 -67.58 -11.37 -16.02
C ALA A 145 -68.87 -10.64 -15.59
N ASN A 146 -68.82 -9.31 -15.45
CA ASN A 146 -70.00 -8.50 -15.14
C ASN A 146 -71.06 -8.56 -16.24
N ASP A 147 -70.68 -8.55 -17.50
CA ASP A 147 -71.60 -8.70 -18.62
C ASP A 147 -72.25 -10.09 -18.65
N ALA A 148 -71.47 -11.14 -18.40
CA ALA A 148 -72.00 -12.50 -18.29
C ALA A 148 -73.00 -12.61 -17.12
N GLU A 149 -72.69 -12.01 -15.98
CA GLU A 149 -73.58 -11.99 -14.81
C GLU A 149 -74.88 -11.22 -15.09
N ARG A 150 -74.79 -10.04 -15.73
CA ARG A 150 -75.98 -9.29 -16.17
C ARG A 150 -76.86 -10.09 -17.13
N ARG A 151 -76.25 -10.79 -18.10
CA ARG A 151 -76.98 -11.67 -19.02
C ARG A 151 -77.66 -12.82 -18.28
N ARG A 152 -76.98 -13.44 -17.30
CA ARG A 152 -77.53 -14.50 -16.45
C ARG A 152 -78.75 -14.00 -15.66
N VAL A 153 -78.64 -12.86 -14.99
CA VAL A 153 -79.73 -12.25 -14.22
C VAL A 153 -80.92 -11.91 -15.12
N ASN A 154 -80.68 -11.30 -16.28
CA ASN A 154 -81.73 -10.96 -17.24
C ASN A 154 -82.44 -12.22 -17.79
N ALA A 155 -81.68 -13.27 -18.10
CA ALA A 155 -82.23 -14.54 -18.56
C ALA A 155 -83.09 -15.22 -17.47
N ALA A 156 -82.62 -15.22 -16.23
CA ALA A 156 -83.38 -15.73 -15.08
C ALA A 156 -84.69 -14.96 -14.88
N ALA A 157 -84.64 -13.63 -14.90
CA ALA A 157 -85.84 -12.79 -14.78
C ALA A 157 -86.83 -13.01 -15.95
N ALA A 158 -86.33 -13.18 -17.18
CA ALA A 158 -87.17 -13.49 -18.33
C ALA A 158 -87.85 -14.87 -18.21
N ALA A 159 -87.12 -15.89 -17.75
CA ALA A 159 -87.65 -17.22 -17.48
C ALA A 159 -88.74 -17.17 -16.39
N GLU A 160 -88.51 -16.43 -15.30
CA GLU A 160 -89.49 -16.26 -14.24
C GLU A 160 -90.76 -15.55 -14.73
N ARG A 161 -90.62 -14.50 -15.55
CA ARG A 161 -91.77 -13.83 -16.19
C ARG A 161 -92.57 -14.79 -17.07
N ARG A 162 -91.90 -15.66 -17.84
CA ARG A 162 -92.58 -16.69 -18.67
C ARG A 162 -93.31 -17.71 -17.78
N ARG A 163 -92.68 -18.17 -16.70
CA ARG A 163 -93.31 -19.07 -15.73
C ARG A 163 -94.57 -18.46 -15.11
N ARG A 164 -94.50 -17.22 -14.62
CA ARG A 164 -95.67 -16.51 -14.06
C ARG A 164 -96.80 -16.33 -15.09
N LYS A 165 -96.48 -16.10 -16.37
CA LYS A 165 -97.49 -16.02 -17.45
C LYS A 165 -98.17 -17.37 -17.69
N LEU A 166 -97.40 -18.46 -17.72
CA LEU A 166 -97.94 -19.81 -17.86
C LEU A 166 -98.82 -20.20 -16.67
N GLU A 167 -98.39 -19.92 -15.44
CA GLU A 167 -99.19 -20.15 -14.22
C GLU A 167 -100.53 -19.38 -14.27
N LYS A 168 -100.53 -18.11 -14.71
CA LYS A 168 -101.77 -17.35 -14.90
C LYS A 168 -102.70 -17.96 -15.94
N LEU A 169 -102.17 -18.38 -17.09
CA LEU A 169 -102.95 -19.02 -18.17
C LEU A 169 -103.51 -20.40 -17.78
N GLN A 170 -102.91 -21.08 -16.79
CA GLN A 170 -103.42 -22.34 -16.25
C GLN A 170 -104.52 -22.15 -15.19
N ILE A 171 -104.62 -20.97 -14.57
CA ILE A 171 -105.66 -20.66 -13.57
C ILE A 171 -106.93 -20.08 -14.25
N THR A 172 -106.77 -19.34 -15.36
CA THR A 172 -107.90 -18.77 -16.12
C THR A 172 -108.88 -19.75 -16.82
N PRO A 173 -108.56 -21.02 -17.14
CA PRO A 173 -109.52 -21.92 -17.79
C PRO A 173 -110.64 -22.44 -16.87
N GLN A 174 -110.56 -22.27 -15.54
CA GLN A 174 -111.58 -22.80 -14.62
C GLN A 174 -112.63 -21.80 -14.13
N GLN A 175 -112.56 -20.51 -14.48
CA GLN A 175 -113.57 -19.52 -14.05
C GLN A 175 -114.60 -19.13 -15.13
N ASN A 176 -114.50 -19.67 -16.35
CA ASN A 176 -115.44 -19.38 -17.45
C ASN A 176 -116.17 -20.62 -18.00
N ALA A 177 -116.16 -21.74 -17.27
CA ALA A 177 -117.03 -22.87 -17.57
C ALA A 177 -117.80 -23.24 -16.29
N THR A 178 -119.02 -22.72 -16.19
CA THR A 178 -120.18 -23.19 -15.38
C THR A 178 -119.96 -23.49 -13.91
#